data_AF-A0A2E7PWS0-F1
#
_entry.id   AF-A0A2E7PWS0-F1
#
_cell.length_a   1.000
_cell.length_b   1.000
_cell.length_c   1.000
_cell.angle_alpha   90.00
_cell.angle_beta   90.00
_cell.angle_gamma   90.00
#
_symmetry.space_group_name_H-M   'P 1'
#
loop_
_entity.id
_entity.type
_entity.pdbx_description
1 polymer ?
#
loop_
_entity_poly.entity_id
_entity_poly.type
_entity_poly.pdbx_seq_one_letter_code
_entity_poly.pdbx_strand_id
1 'polypeptide(L)' 'VVDSEKFPESRKLATVDNLPTFASFKNGKNFSQVQTNKTDVLRSFIDEASAN' A
#
# COMPACT_ATOMS: atom_id res chain seq x y z
N VAL A 1 8.40 -20.58 13.65
CA VAL A 1 8.23 -20.94 12.22
C VAL A 1 6.79 -21.39 12.06
N VAL A 2 5.95 -20.57 11.42
CA VAL A 2 4.52 -20.88 11.22
C VAL A 2 4.41 -21.64 9.91
N ASP A 3 3.98 -22.90 10.00
CA ASP A 3 3.86 -23.82 8.87
C ASP A 3 2.52 -23.63 8.15
N SER A 4 2.61 -23.34 6.84
CA SER A 4 1.52 -22.80 6.03
C SER A 4 0.52 -23.86 5.52
N GLU A 5 0.62 -25.10 6.01
CA GLU A 5 -0.22 -26.23 5.58
C GLU A 5 -1.42 -26.50 6.49
N LYS A 6 -1.47 -25.88 7.68
CA LYS A 6 -2.50 -26.17 8.70
C LYS A 6 -3.75 -25.30 8.61
N PHE A 7 -3.76 -24.26 7.76
CA PHE A 7 -4.87 -23.32 7.62
C PHE A 7 -5.20 -23.04 6.14
N PRO A 8 -6.00 -23.89 5.47
CA PRO A 8 -6.43 -23.64 4.09
C PRO A 8 -7.30 -22.37 3.93
N GLU A 9 -7.94 -21.91 5.00
CA GLU A 9 -8.73 -20.65 5.05
C GLU A 9 -7.85 -19.39 4.97
N SER A 10 -6.56 -19.45 5.36
CA SER A 10 -5.64 -18.30 5.18
C SER A 10 -5.34 -17.99 3.71
N ARG A 11 -5.58 -18.94 2.79
CA ARG A 11 -5.47 -18.67 1.33
C ARG A 11 -6.65 -17.89 0.76
N LYS A 12 -7.81 -17.86 1.43
CA LYS A 12 -9.03 -17.21 0.88
C LYS A 12 -9.14 -15.72 1.20
N LEU A 13 -8.47 -15.24 2.24
CA LEU A 13 -8.26 -13.80 2.52
C LEU A 13 -6.98 -13.26 1.87
N ALA A 14 -6.23 -14.13 1.21
CA ALA A 14 -5.07 -13.79 0.40
C ALA A 14 -5.49 -13.46 -1.04
N THR A 15 -6.53 -12.64 -1.22
CA THR A 15 -6.52 -11.64 -2.30
C THR A 15 -5.46 -10.63 -1.91
N VAL A 16 -4.20 -11.07 -1.90
CA VAL A 16 -3.09 -10.18 -1.60
C VAL A 16 -2.89 -9.37 -2.85
N ASP A 17 -3.71 -8.33 -3.00
CA ASP A 17 -3.27 -7.11 -3.66
C ASP A 17 -2.16 -6.55 -2.76
N ASN A 18 -1.00 -7.23 -2.74
CA ASN A 18 0.22 -6.86 -2.01
C ASN A 18 0.90 -5.68 -2.72
N LEU A 19 0.09 -4.84 -3.35
CA LEU A 19 0.53 -3.65 -4.03
C LEU A 19 1.13 -2.75 -2.96
N PRO A 20 2.34 -2.20 -3.19
CA PRO A 20 2.97 -1.33 -2.22
C PRO A 20 2.05 -0.14 -1.94
N THR A 21 1.85 0.13 -0.64
CA THR A 21 1.09 1.29 -0.15
C THR A 21 2.08 2.39 0.20
N PHE A 22 1.83 3.58 -0.35
CA PHE A 22 2.59 4.79 -0.07
C PHE A 22 1.71 5.75 0.69
N ALA A 23 2.23 6.30 1.78
CA ALA A 23 1.54 7.29 2.60
C ALA A 23 2.41 8.54 2.71
N SER A 24 1.78 9.71 2.55
CA SER A 24 2.38 11.03 2.72
C SER A 24 1.92 11.63 4.03
N PHE A 25 2.86 12.21 4.78
CA PHE A 25 2.60 12.86 6.06
C PHE A 25 3.01 14.33 5.96
N LYS A 26 2.08 15.23 6.22
CA LYS A 26 2.33 16.68 6.26
C LYS A 26 2.05 17.19 7.66
N ASN A 27 3.05 17.84 8.26
CA ASN A 27 2.97 18.40 9.62
C ASN A 27 2.54 17.37 10.70
N GLY A 28 3.06 16.13 10.59
CA GLY A 28 2.77 15.06 11.55
C GLY A 28 1.39 14.41 11.43
N LYS A 29 0.59 14.76 10.41
CA LYS A 29 -0.70 14.12 10.10
C LYS A 29 -0.62 13.37 8.78
N ASN A 30 -1.32 12.24 8.68
CA ASN A 30 -1.51 11.53 7.42
C ASN A 30 -2.27 12.46 6.46
N PHE A 31 -1.59 12.85 5.39
CA PHE A 31 -2.12 13.75 4.38
C PHE A 31 -2.85 12.97 3.29
N SER A 32 -2.25 11.88 2.80
CA SER A 32 -2.86 11.01 1.79
C SER A 32 -2.15 9.66 1.74
N GLN A 33 -2.84 8.63 1.27
CA GLN A 33 -2.26 7.31 1.03
C GLN A 33 -2.78 6.74 -0.30
N VAL A 34 -1.90 6.07 -1.05
CA VAL A 34 -2.23 5.38 -2.30
C VAL A 34 -1.66 3.97 -2.29
N GLN A 35 -2.43 3.02 -2.79
CA GLN A 35 -1.96 1.67 -3.02
C GLN A 35 -1.88 1.44 -4.53
N THR A 36 -0.67 1.22 -5.05
CA THR A 36 -0.45 1.09 -6.49
C THR A 36 0.85 0.36 -6.80
N ASN A 37 0.86 -0.48 -7.83
CA ASN A 37 2.09 -0.98 -8.48
C ASN A 37 2.48 -0.17 -9.72
N LYS A 38 1.67 0.81 -10.12
CA LYS A 38 1.90 1.62 -11.31
C LYS A 38 2.74 2.84 -10.94
N THR A 39 3.92 2.92 -11.56
CA THR A 39 4.85 4.04 -11.37
C THR A 39 4.22 5.40 -11.68
N ASP A 40 3.33 5.49 -12.67
CA ASP A 40 2.66 6.74 -13.04
C ASP A 40 1.74 7.27 -11.92
N VAL A 41 1.01 6.36 -11.26
CA VAL A 41 0.14 6.70 -10.13
C VAL A 41 1.00 7.13 -8.93
N LEU A 42 2.14 6.48 -8.73
CA LEU A 42 3.12 6.83 -7.71
C LEU A 42 3.73 8.22 -7.94
N ARG A 43 4.08 8.55 -9.19
CA ARG A 43 4.60 9.88 -9.56
C ARG A 43 3.56 10.98 -9.31
N SER A 44 2.33 10.78 -9.78
CA SER A 44 1.24 11.72 -9.52
C SER A 44 1.01 11.93 -8.02
N PHE A 45 1.05 10.84 -7.24
CA PHE A 45 0.90 10.90 -5.78
C PHE A 45 2.05 11.67 -5.10
N ILE A 46 3.30 11.51 -5.57
CA ILE A 46 4.45 12.25 -5.05
C ILE A 46 4.36 13.73 -5.43
N ASP A 47 3.95 14.04 -6.66
CA ASP A 47 3.77 15.40 -7.14
C ASP A 47 2.66 16.10 -6.34
N GLU A 48 1.53 15.45 -6.10
CA GLU A 48 0.45 15.96 -5.25
C GLU A 48 0.89 16.14 -3.78
N ALA A 49 1.69 15.21 -3.25
CA ALA A 49 2.20 15.30 -1.89
C ALA A 49 3.25 16.41 -1.72
N SER A 50 4.00 16.73 -2.78
CA SER A 50 5.10 17.70 -2.78
C SER A 50 4.70 19.08 -3.28
N ALA A 51 3.62 19.18 -4.06
CA ALA A 51 3.02 20.44 -4.46
C ALA A 51 2.47 21.16 -3.21
N ASN A 52 3.06 22.30 -2.89
CA ASN A 52 2.58 23.23 -1.87
C ASN A 52 1.73 24.32 -2.52
#